data_AF-A0A2V9K407-F1
#
_entry.id   AF-A0A2V9K407-F1
#
_cell.length_a   1.000
_cell.length_b   1.000
_cell.length_c   1.000
_cell.angle_alpha   90.00
_cell.angle_beta   90.00
_cell.angle_gamma   90.00
#
_symmetry.space_group_name_H-M   'P 1'
#
loop_
_entity.id
_entity.type
_entity.pdbx_description
1 polymer ?
#
loop_
_entity_poly.entity_id
_entity_poly.type
_entity_poly.pdbx_seq_one_letter_code
_entity_poly.pdbx_strand_id
1 'polypeptide(L)'
;ENGRALVVGEPTYGKGVVQSVIPLSEKCGLALTTAQYLTPLGRSIQRPLEGTELAEALTTGEPAAAANRSAMGPRTVNGQPAFDKGGIVPNVEIASPSSDPWLVFLNGRGLFTDFASDYLTRHERPDHSFEPVDAVLQEFKDFLHRQGILTPDEYWLPDQPRVRLRIKTEVVNLVFGLAAGDEVETRADPEVQKALQLFPELAQLIHQAQEKRAPEHYRAVGREKQ
;
A
#
# COMPACT_ATOMS: atom_id res chain seq x y z
N GLU A 1 2.92 -14.28 9.61
CA GLU A 1 2.98 -15.44 10.54
C GLU A 1 4.31 -16.19 10.51
N ASN A 2 4.83 -16.63 9.37
CA ASN A 2 6.09 -17.39 9.32
C ASN A 2 7.40 -16.58 9.50
N GLY A 3 7.32 -15.30 9.86
CA GLY A 3 8.49 -14.42 10.04
C GLY A 3 9.42 -14.30 8.81
N ARG A 4 8.90 -14.52 7.59
CA ARG A 4 9.72 -14.54 6.36
C ARG A 4 9.97 -13.17 5.76
N ALA A 5 9.14 -12.19 6.09
CA ALA A 5 9.20 -10.83 5.57
C ALA A 5 8.61 -9.89 6.63
N LEU A 6 9.06 -8.63 6.58
CA LEU A 6 8.40 -7.51 7.26
C LEU A 6 7.35 -6.95 6.29
N VAL A 7 6.11 -6.81 6.75
CA VAL A 7 5.02 -6.21 5.97
C VAL A 7 4.89 -4.74 6.38
N VAL A 8 4.83 -3.85 5.41
CA VAL A 8 4.81 -2.38 5.61
C VAL A 8 3.71 -1.80 4.74
N GLY A 9 2.98 -0.80 5.22
CA GLY A 9 1.91 -0.11 4.47
C GLY A 9 0.64 0.07 5.29
N GLU A 10 -0.53 -0.06 4.65
CA GLU A 10 -1.83 0.02 5.32
C GLU A 10 -2.47 -1.35 5.60
N PRO A 11 -3.38 -1.44 6.59
CA PRO A 11 -4.18 -2.63 6.80
C PRO A 11 -4.97 -3.02 5.55
N THR A 12 -4.74 -4.24 5.03
CA THR A 12 -5.38 -4.68 3.78
C THR A 12 -6.89 -4.73 3.90
N TYR A 13 -7.61 -4.56 2.78
CA TYR A 13 -9.08 -4.57 2.72
C TYR A 13 -9.72 -5.77 3.47
N GLY A 14 -9.06 -6.94 3.40
CA GLY A 14 -9.49 -8.14 4.12
C GLY A 14 -10.70 -8.84 3.51
N LYS A 15 -10.72 -8.97 2.18
CA LYS A 15 -11.58 -9.95 1.50
C LYS A 15 -10.94 -11.32 1.66
N GLY A 16 -11.50 -12.13 2.55
CA GLY A 16 -11.04 -13.47 2.87
C GLY A 16 -12.02 -14.55 2.45
N VAL A 17 -12.87 -14.31 1.45
CA VAL A 17 -13.91 -15.26 1.00
C VAL A 17 -13.76 -15.63 -0.47
N VAL A 18 -14.14 -16.86 -0.79
CA VAL A 18 -14.22 -17.39 -2.16
C VAL A 18 -15.67 -17.32 -2.62
N GLN A 19 -15.88 -16.78 -3.82
CA GLN A 19 -17.21 -16.68 -4.42
C GLN A 19 -17.24 -17.40 -5.76
N SER A 20 -18.28 -18.17 -6.00
CA SER A 20 -18.58 -18.83 -7.27
C SER A 20 -19.79 -18.16 -7.91
N VAL A 21 -19.69 -17.85 -9.21
CA VAL A 21 -20.80 -17.30 -9.98
C VAL A 21 -21.55 -18.44 -10.66
N ILE A 22 -22.82 -18.60 -10.31
CA ILE A 22 -23.71 -19.60 -10.89
C ILE A 22 -24.61 -18.88 -11.90
N PRO A 23 -24.56 -19.21 -13.20
CA PRO A 23 -25.42 -18.58 -14.19
C PRO A 23 -26.89 -18.94 -13.93
N LEU A 24 -27.77 -17.97 -14.14
CA LEU A 24 -29.22 -18.14 -14.07
C LEU A 24 -29.84 -17.83 -15.45
N SER A 25 -31.15 -18.02 -15.59
CA SER A 25 -31.88 -17.60 -16.80
C SER A 25 -31.84 -16.08 -16.98
N GLU A 26 -32.26 -15.60 -18.16
CA GLU A 26 -32.40 -14.16 -18.45
C GLU A 26 -31.11 -13.32 -18.29
N LYS A 27 -29.94 -13.91 -18.57
CA LYS A 27 -28.62 -13.26 -18.44
C LYS A 27 -28.29 -12.79 -17.01
N CYS A 28 -28.91 -13.40 -16.01
CA CYS A 28 -28.60 -13.17 -14.61
C CYS A 28 -27.55 -14.17 -14.09
N GLY A 29 -26.97 -13.88 -12.92
CA GLY A 29 -26.06 -14.78 -12.21
C GLY A 29 -26.12 -14.58 -10.71
N LEU A 30 -25.97 -15.68 -9.96
CA LEU A 30 -25.88 -15.69 -8.49
C LEU A 30 -24.42 -15.77 -8.07
N ALA A 31 -23.94 -14.79 -7.30
CA ALA A 31 -22.65 -14.87 -6.63
C ALA A 31 -22.83 -15.55 -5.26
N LEU A 32 -22.34 -16.78 -5.13
CA LEU A 32 -22.43 -17.55 -3.89
C LEU A 32 -21.06 -17.64 -3.21
N THR A 33 -20.98 -17.22 -1.95
CA THR A 33 -19.79 -17.44 -1.12
C THR A 33 -19.71 -18.91 -0.71
N THR A 34 -18.62 -19.58 -1.04
CA THR A 34 -18.48 -21.04 -0.87
C THR A 34 -17.40 -21.43 0.14
N ALA A 35 -16.45 -20.54 0.43
CA ALA A 35 -15.39 -20.80 1.40
C ALA A 35 -14.83 -19.50 1.98
N GLN A 36 -14.08 -19.62 3.08
CA GLN A 36 -13.29 -18.54 3.67
C GLN A 36 -11.84 -18.97 3.89
N TYR A 37 -10.92 -18.00 3.83
CA TYR A 37 -9.51 -18.17 4.13
C TYR A 37 -9.25 -17.93 5.61
N LEU A 38 -8.65 -18.94 6.25
CA LEU A 38 -8.07 -18.84 7.58
C LEU A 38 -6.55 -18.79 7.47
N THR A 39 -5.91 -18.04 8.35
CA THR A 39 -4.46 -18.12 8.52
C THR A 39 -4.07 -19.48 9.13
N PRO A 40 -2.80 -19.92 9.04
CA PRO A 40 -2.30 -21.10 9.75
C PRO A 40 -2.65 -21.16 11.25
N LEU A 41 -2.78 -20.00 11.92
CA LEU A 41 -3.21 -19.91 13.31
C LEU A 41 -4.73 -20.04 13.51
N GLY A 42 -5.48 -20.22 12.43
CA GLY A 42 -6.94 -20.39 12.42
C GLY A 42 -7.74 -19.08 12.47
N ARG A 43 -7.09 -17.92 12.27
CA ARG A 43 -7.73 -16.61 12.26
C ARG A 43 -8.39 -16.33 10.91
N SER A 44 -9.62 -15.82 10.89
CA SER A 44 -10.24 -15.36 9.63
C SER A 44 -9.57 -14.11 9.07
N ILE A 45 -9.35 -14.09 7.75
CA ILE A 45 -8.89 -12.89 7.04
C ILE A 45 -10.09 -12.00 6.66
N GLN A 46 -11.29 -12.56 6.59
CA GLN A 46 -12.48 -11.80 6.18
C GLN A 46 -12.83 -10.74 7.22
N ARG A 47 -12.87 -9.46 6.81
CA ARG A 47 -13.43 -8.40 7.66
C ARG A 47 -14.93 -8.61 7.85
N PRO A 48 -15.46 -8.33 9.06
CA PRO A 48 -16.90 -8.30 9.29
C PRO A 48 -17.58 -7.33 8.32
N LEU A 49 -18.71 -7.76 7.75
CA LEU A 49 -19.55 -6.93 6.90
C LEU A 49 -20.66 -6.30 7.75
N GLU A 50 -20.26 -5.47 8.72
CA GLU A 50 -21.17 -4.84 9.68
C GLU A 50 -22.33 -4.13 8.97
N GLY A 51 -23.55 -4.31 9.49
CA GLY A 51 -24.76 -3.75 8.89
C GLY A 51 -25.29 -4.48 7.66
N THR A 52 -24.72 -5.63 7.29
CA THR A 52 -25.25 -6.49 6.22
C THR A 52 -25.85 -7.78 6.78
N GLU A 53 -26.83 -8.36 6.08
CA GLU A 53 -27.40 -9.67 6.43
C GLU A 53 -26.37 -10.81 6.32
N LEU A 54 -25.22 -10.56 5.68
CA LEU A 54 -24.12 -11.50 5.54
C LEU A 54 -23.17 -11.49 6.75
N ALA A 55 -23.32 -10.54 7.68
CA ALA A 55 -22.46 -10.43 8.85
C ALA A 55 -22.47 -11.73 9.68
N GLU A 56 -23.65 -12.27 9.97
CA GLU A 56 -23.82 -13.47 10.78
C GLU A 56 -23.24 -14.71 10.07
N ALA A 57 -23.59 -14.89 8.79
CA ALA A 57 -23.14 -16.04 7.99
C ALA A 57 -21.60 -16.16 7.92
N LEU A 58 -20.90 -15.03 7.87
CA LEU A 58 -19.43 -14.98 7.81
C LEU A 58 -18.74 -15.15 9.18
N THR A 59 -19.48 -14.99 10.28
CA THR A 59 -18.98 -15.25 11.64
C THR A 59 -19.25 -16.71 12.08
N THR A 60 -20.32 -17.33 11.59
CA THR A 60 -20.72 -18.70 11.96
C THR A 60 -19.82 -19.81 11.41
N GLY A 61 -18.94 -19.50 10.44
CA GLY A 61 -17.98 -20.44 9.86
C GLY A 61 -16.72 -20.67 10.71
N GLU A 62 -16.57 -19.98 11.84
CA GLU A 62 -15.45 -20.22 12.75
C GLU A 62 -15.61 -21.56 13.47
N PRO A 63 -14.67 -22.51 13.33
CA PRO A 63 -14.74 -23.74 14.11
C PRO A 63 -14.76 -23.40 15.61
N ALA A 64 -15.49 -24.16 16.43
CA ALA A 64 -15.53 -23.95 17.90
C ALA A 64 -14.13 -23.92 18.56
N ALA A 65 -13.13 -24.53 17.91
CA ALA A 65 -11.72 -24.45 18.29
C ALA A 65 -11.05 -23.10 17.95
N ALA A 66 -11.49 -22.39 16.91
CA ALA A 66 -11.08 -21.01 16.59
C ALA A 66 -11.77 -19.99 17.52
N ALA A 67 -13.05 -20.16 17.83
CA ALA A 67 -13.76 -19.33 18.80
C ALA A 67 -13.13 -19.41 20.22
N ASN A 68 -12.73 -20.62 20.66
CA ASN A 68 -11.98 -20.80 21.91
C ASN A 68 -10.50 -20.33 21.83
N ARG A 69 -9.93 -20.17 20.62
CA ARG A 69 -8.59 -19.60 20.43
C ARG A 69 -8.60 -18.08 20.28
N SER A 70 -9.72 -17.48 19.85
CA SER A 70 -9.95 -16.04 19.89
C SER A 70 -10.20 -15.56 21.34
N ALA A 71 -10.82 -16.40 22.19
CA ALA A 71 -10.93 -16.16 23.64
C ALA A 71 -9.58 -16.23 24.38
N MET A 72 -8.57 -16.89 23.80
CA MET A 72 -7.22 -16.96 24.32
C MET A 72 -6.40 -15.89 23.62
N GLY A 73 -6.45 -14.67 24.18
CA GLY A 73 -5.99 -13.39 23.59
C GLY A 73 -4.72 -13.43 22.72
N PRO A 74 -4.49 -12.37 21.91
CA PRO A 74 -3.69 -12.38 20.69
C PRO A 74 -2.38 -13.17 20.86
N ARG A 75 -2.35 -14.42 20.35
CA ARG A 75 -1.11 -15.20 20.31
C ARG A 75 -0.27 -14.72 19.14
N THR A 76 0.63 -13.85 19.50
CA THR A 76 1.61 -13.20 18.63
C THR A 76 2.62 -14.21 18.10
N VAL A 77 3.01 -14.10 16.84
CA VAL A 77 4.36 -14.54 16.43
C VAL A 77 5.21 -13.27 16.50
N ASN A 78 6.01 -13.13 17.58
CA ASN A 78 6.92 -12.00 17.89
C ASN A 78 6.37 -10.84 18.74
N GLY A 79 5.37 -11.03 19.61
CA GLY A 79 4.97 -10.04 20.62
C GLY A 79 4.05 -8.89 20.14
N GLN A 80 3.72 -8.79 18.85
CA GLN A 80 2.76 -7.78 18.35
C GLN A 80 1.30 -8.29 18.44
N PRO A 81 0.34 -7.49 18.97
CA PRO A 81 -1.06 -7.89 19.06
C PRO A 81 -1.65 -8.23 17.68
N ALA A 82 -2.27 -9.40 17.56
CA ALA A 82 -3.10 -9.73 16.40
C ALA A 82 -4.46 -9.05 16.56
N PHE A 83 -4.85 -8.19 15.62
CA PHE A 83 -6.15 -7.54 15.64
C PHE A 83 -7.23 -8.46 15.05
N ASP A 84 -8.36 -8.56 15.76
CA ASP A 84 -9.55 -9.38 15.41
C ASP A 84 -10.46 -8.72 14.35
N LYS A 85 -10.05 -7.61 13.73
CA LYS A 85 -10.89 -6.85 12.78
C LYS A 85 -10.85 -7.37 11.34
N GLY A 86 -10.29 -8.56 11.10
CA GLY A 86 -10.00 -9.10 9.76
C GLY A 86 -8.86 -8.37 9.03
N GLY A 87 -8.63 -8.72 7.77
CA GLY A 87 -7.50 -8.22 6.97
C GLY A 87 -6.12 -8.65 7.48
N ILE A 88 -5.10 -8.20 6.79
CA ILE A 88 -3.70 -8.34 7.21
C ILE A 88 -3.24 -6.97 7.69
N VAL A 89 -2.90 -6.89 8.97
CA VAL A 89 -2.30 -5.70 9.57
C VAL A 89 -0.79 -5.79 9.33
N PRO A 90 -0.16 -4.77 8.74
CA PRO A 90 1.27 -4.75 8.51
C PRO A 90 2.04 -4.67 9.84
N ASN A 91 3.32 -5.06 9.82
CA ASN A 91 4.20 -4.91 10.99
C ASN A 91 4.52 -3.45 11.27
N VAL A 92 4.60 -2.63 10.22
CA VAL A 92 4.80 -1.19 10.28
C VAL A 92 3.69 -0.53 9.48
N GLU A 93 2.80 0.18 10.18
CA GLU A 93 1.73 0.95 9.54
C GLU A 93 2.29 2.26 8.99
N ILE A 94 1.92 2.57 7.75
CA ILE A 94 2.17 3.85 7.10
C ILE A 94 0.82 4.37 6.65
N ALA A 95 0.47 5.57 7.08
CA ALA A 95 -0.74 6.22 6.58
C ALA A 95 -0.50 6.67 5.13
N SER A 96 -1.37 6.24 4.22
CA SER A 96 -1.42 6.81 2.88
C SER A 96 -1.70 8.32 3.00
N PRO A 97 -0.99 9.17 2.24
CA PRO A 97 -1.34 10.58 2.18
C PRO A 97 -2.80 10.73 1.71
N SER A 98 -3.58 11.57 2.40
CA SER A 98 -4.95 11.87 1.97
C SER A 98 -4.95 12.41 0.55
N SER A 99 -5.86 11.92 -0.28
CA SER A 99 -6.07 12.43 -1.62
C SER A 99 -6.80 13.77 -1.54
N ASP A 100 -6.09 14.88 -1.81
CA ASP A 100 -6.72 16.20 -1.87
C ASP A 100 -7.60 16.31 -3.12
N PRO A 101 -8.92 16.56 -3.01
CA PRO A 101 -9.82 16.66 -4.15
C PRO A 101 -9.39 17.72 -5.18
N TRP A 102 -8.75 18.80 -4.74
CA TRP A 102 -8.25 19.85 -5.63
C TRP A 102 -7.10 19.33 -6.50
N LEU A 103 -6.14 18.60 -5.92
CA LEU A 103 -5.08 17.94 -6.70
C LEU A 103 -5.62 16.85 -7.63
N VAL A 104 -6.61 16.06 -7.19
CA VAL A 104 -7.28 15.08 -8.04
C VAL A 104 -7.93 15.76 -9.23
N PHE A 105 -8.60 16.89 -9.01
CA PHE A 105 -9.20 17.69 -10.06
C PHE A 105 -8.14 18.21 -11.06
N LEU A 106 -7.01 18.75 -10.57
CA LEU A 106 -5.95 19.23 -11.45
C LEU A 106 -5.36 18.11 -12.34
N ASN A 107 -5.11 16.95 -11.74
CA ASN A 107 -4.62 15.78 -12.46
C ASN A 107 -5.64 15.24 -13.47
N GLY A 108 -6.91 15.11 -13.07
CA GLY A 108 -7.98 14.63 -13.94
C GLY A 108 -8.26 15.53 -15.14
N ARG A 109 -7.93 16.84 -15.03
CA ARG A 109 -7.98 17.80 -16.13
C ARG A 109 -6.74 17.82 -17.03
N GLY A 110 -5.67 17.10 -16.67
CA GLY A 110 -4.41 17.09 -17.43
C GLY A 110 -3.55 18.35 -17.27
N LEU A 111 -3.86 19.22 -16.29
CA LEU A 111 -3.26 20.56 -16.20
C LEU A 111 -1.74 20.54 -15.95
N PHE A 112 -1.24 19.50 -15.28
CA PHE A 112 0.21 19.33 -15.08
C PHE A 112 0.94 18.98 -16.37
N THR A 113 0.36 18.10 -17.18
CA THR A 113 0.91 17.69 -18.49
C THR A 113 0.89 18.85 -19.48
N ASP A 114 -0.22 19.59 -19.51
CA ASP A 114 -0.37 20.78 -20.34
C ASP A 114 0.62 21.87 -19.94
N PHE A 115 0.79 22.11 -18.63
CA PHE A 115 1.80 23.04 -18.13
C PHE A 115 3.21 22.60 -18.48
N ALA A 116 3.57 21.33 -18.28
CA ALA A 116 4.90 20.83 -18.61
C ALA A 116 5.20 21.00 -20.11
N SER A 117 4.20 20.77 -20.98
CA SER A 117 4.31 21.01 -22.42
C SER A 117 4.54 22.49 -22.72
N ASP A 118 3.72 23.40 -22.15
CA ASP A 118 3.88 24.85 -22.30
C ASP A 118 5.24 25.34 -21.81
N TYR A 119 5.67 24.87 -20.63
CA TYR A 119 6.95 25.20 -20.02
C TYR A 119 8.12 24.86 -20.96
N LEU A 120 8.12 23.67 -21.56
CA LEU A 120 9.17 23.24 -22.49
C LEU A 120 9.19 24.00 -23.83
N THR A 121 8.15 24.76 -24.17
CA THR A 121 8.18 25.67 -25.33
C THR A 121 8.84 27.01 -25.04
N ARG A 122 8.89 27.41 -23.77
CA ARG A 122 9.36 28.73 -23.32
C ARG A 122 10.74 28.69 -22.66
N HIS A 123 11.18 27.50 -22.24
CA HIS A 123 12.42 27.29 -21.53
C HIS A 123 13.34 26.33 -22.28
N GLU A 124 14.64 26.41 -21.99
CA GLU A 124 15.58 25.42 -22.49
C GLU A 124 15.25 24.03 -21.95
N ARG A 125 15.57 22.99 -22.73
CA ARG A 125 15.35 21.60 -22.33
C ARG A 125 16.12 21.33 -21.02
N PRO A 126 15.44 20.95 -19.93
CA PRO A 126 16.08 20.71 -18.64
C PRO A 126 16.97 19.47 -18.66
N ASP A 127 17.95 19.43 -17.75
CA ASP A 127 18.74 18.24 -17.45
C ASP A 127 18.14 17.43 -16.28
N HIS A 128 18.83 16.38 -15.85
CA HIS A 128 18.37 15.51 -14.74
C HIS A 128 18.34 16.19 -13.36
N SER A 129 18.93 17.39 -13.23
CA SER A 129 18.94 18.16 -11.97
C SER A 129 17.77 19.14 -11.85
N PHE A 130 16.83 19.12 -12.80
CA PHE A 130 15.66 19.98 -12.79
C PHE A 130 14.84 19.84 -11.49
N GLU A 131 14.64 20.98 -10.83
CA GLU A 131 13.74 21.11 -9.70
C GLU A 131 12.76 22.26 -9.95
N PRO A 132 11.45 22.05 -9.74
CA PRO A 132 10.46 23.12 -9.82
C PRO A 132 10.55 24.01 -8.60
N VAL A 133 11.54 24.91 -8.61
CA VAL A 133 11.75 25.96 -7.60
C VAL A 133 10.59 26.97 -7.60
N ASP A 134 10.60 27.94 -6.69
CA ASP A 134 9.49 28.88 -6.49
C ASP A 134 9.08 29.64 -7.75
N ALA A 135 10.03 29.96 -8.62
CA ALA A 135 9.75 30.57 -9.92
C ALA A 135 8.85 29.69 -10.80
N VAL A 136 9.14 28.38 -10.87
CA VAL A 136 8.35 27.41 -11.65
C VAL A 136 6.96 27.23 -11.03
N LEU A 137 6.85 27.24 -9.69
CA LEU A 137 5.55 27.22 -9.03
C LEU A 137 4.73 28.47 -9.33
N GLN A 138 5.35 29.65 -9.36
CA GLN A 138 4.65 30.87 -9.72
C GLN A 138 4.18 30.82 -11.16
N GLU A 139 5.01 30.36 -12.10
CA GLU A 139 4.60 30.14 -13.49
C GLU A 139 3.43 29.16 -13.61
N PHE A 140 3.42 28.09 -12.81
CA PHE A 140 2.31 27.16 -12.77
C PHE A 140 1.04 27.81 -12.22
N LYS A 141 1.14 28.61 -11.15
CA LYS A 141 0.01 29.37 -10.59
C LYS A 141 -0.57 30.32 -11.63
N ASP A 142 0.28 31.02 -12.37
CA ASP A 142 -0.14 31.93 -13.45
C ASP A 142 -0.76 31.15 -14.62
N PHE A 143 -0.23 29.97 -14.96
CA PHE A 143 -0.82 29.07 -15.96
C PHE A 143 -2.23 28.65 -15.54
N LEU A 144 -2.42 28.22 -14.29
CA LEU A 144 -3.74 27.87 -13.76
C LEU A 144 -4.72 29.04 -13.86
N HIS A 145 -4.30 30.26 -13.52
CA HIS A 145 -5.12 31.45 -13.66
C HIS A 145 -5.52 31.74 -15.12
N ARG A 146 -4.60 31.57 -16.08
CA ARG A 146 -4.93 31.69 -17.52
C ARG A 146 -5.94 30.65 -17.98
N GLN A 147 -5.92 29.46 -17.39
CA GLN A 147 -6.91 28.40 -17.62
C GLN A 147 -8.23 28.60 -16.84
N GLY A 148 -8.37 29.71 -16.10
CA GLY A 148 -9.57 30.00 -15.31
C GLY A 148 -9.70 29.15 -14.04
N ILE A 149 -8.60 28.56 -13.56
CA ILE A 149 -8.57 27.73 -12.35
C ILE A 149 -8.20 28.58 -11.14
N LEU A 150 -9.02 28.52 -10.10
CA LEU A 150 -8.76 29.21 -8.84
C LEU A 150 -7.69 28.46 -8.03
N THR A 151 -6.83 29.22 -7.36
CA THR A 151 -5.77 28.72 -6.46
C THR A 151 -5.89 29.36 -5.06
N PRO A 152 -6.97 29.04 -4.30
CA PRO A 152 -7.10 29.53 -2.92
C PRO A 152 -5.94 29.05 -2.05
N ASP A 153 -5.46 29.89 -1.14
CA ASP A 153 -4.27 29.58 -0.32
C ASP A 153 -4.48 28.34 0.59
N GLU A 154 -5.73 28.07 0.99
CA GLU A 154 -6.11 26.88 1.77
C GLU A 154 -5.81 25.55 1.06
N TYR A 155 -5.86 25.53 -0.28
CA TYR A 155 -5.49 24.36 -1.09
C TYR A 155 -4.06 24.49 -1.62
N TRP A 156 -3.67 25.70 -2.07
CA TRP A 156 -2.38 25.93 -2.70
C TRP A 156 -1.20 25.70 -1.76
N LEU A 157 -1.25 26.22 -0.52
CA LEU A 157 -0.11 26.17 0.40
C LEU A 157 0.20 24.76 0.92
N PRO A 158 -0.77 23.96 1.40
CA PRO A 158 -0.47 22.62 1.92
C PRO A 158 0.02 21.66 0.83
N ASP A 159 -0.43 21.84 -0.41
CA ASP A 159 -0.13 20.92 -1.51
C ASP A 159 1.09 21.29 -2.34
N GLN A 160 1.80 22.39 -2.05
CA GLN A 160 3.00 22.75 -2.81
C GLN A 160 4.02 21.61 -2.97
N PRO A 161 4.32 20.77 -1.95
CA PRO A 161 5.23 19.64 -2.15
C PRO A 161 4.75 18.66 -3.22
N ARG A 162 3.43 18.37 -3.25
CA ARG A 162 2.83 17.47 -4.23
C ARG A 162 2.74 18.12 -5.62
N VAL A 163 2.42 19.41 -5.67
CA VAL A 163 2.43 20.20 -6.91
C VAL A 163 3.82 20.19 -7.53
N ARG A 164 4.87 20.43 -6.74
CA ARG A 164 6.28 20.36 -7.20
C ARG A 164 6.61 18.98 -7.73
N LEU A 165 6.32 17.93 -6.95
CA LEU A 165 6.57 16.56 -7.38
C LEU A 165 5.89 16.28 -8.72
N ARG A 166 4.62 16.68 -8.87
CA ARG A 166 3.85 16.42 -10.09
C ARG A 166 4.36 17.18 -11.30
N ILE A 167 4.71 18.47 -11.14
CA ILE A 167 5.37 19.25 -12.21
C ILE A 167 6.68 18.59 -12.62
N LYS A 168 7.51 18.20 -11.64
CA LYS A 168 8.79 17.54 -11.90
C LYS A 168 8.58 16.25 -12.69
N THR A 169 7.65 15.40 -12.26
CA THR A 169 7.32 14.16 -12.94
C THR A 169 6.90 14.41 -14.38
N GLU A 170 6.00 15.36 -14.64
CA GLU A 170 5.52 15.61 -16.00
C GLU A 170 6.59 16.19 -16.93
N VAL A 171 7.42 17.10 -16.43
CA VAL A 171 8.57 17.60 -17.21
C VAL A 171 9.56 16.47 -17.49
N VAL A 172 9.89 15.65 -16.49
CA VAL A 172 10.81 14.51 -16.66
C VAL A 172 10.22 13.45 -17.61
N ASN A 173 8.92 13.18 -17.54
CA ASN A 173 8.22 12.28 -18.46
C ASN A 173 8.39 12.72 -19.92
N LEU A 174 8.17 14.01 -20.20
CA LEU A 174 8.28 14.56 -21.54
C LEU A 174 9.72 14.61 -22.06
N VAL A 175 10.70 14.82 -21.17
CA VAL A 175 12.11 15.04 -21.54
C VAL A 175 12.93 13.75 -21.58
N PHE A 176 12.69 12.83 -20.64
CA PHE A 176 13.49 11.63 -20.39
C PHE A 176 12.70 10.32 -20.48
N GLY A 177 11.38 10.40 -20.65
CA GLY A 177 10.49 9.25 -20.78
C GLY A 177 9.91 8.78 -19.45
N LEU A 178 8.90 7.92 -19.56
CA LEU A 178 8.07 7.49 -18.42
C LEU A 178 8.86 6.80 -17.31
N ALA A 179 9.84 5.94 -17.67
CA ALA A 179 10.65 5.26 -16.66
C ALA A 179 11.43 6.22 -15.74
N ALA A 180 11.83 7.39 -16.25
CA ALA A 180 12.50 8.41 -15.44
C ALA A 180 11.51 9.14 -14.51
N GLY A 181 10.29 9.39 -14.98
CA GLY A 181 9.22 9.95 -14.13
C GLY A 181 8.75 8.98 -13.05
N ASP A 182 8.60 7.70 -13.40
CA ASP A 182 8.29 6.64 -12.43
C ASP A 182 9.34 6.58 -11.31
N GLU A 183 10.62 6.78 -11.65
CA GLU A 183 11.70 6.85 -10.67
C GLU A 183 11.59 8.08 -9.75
N VAL A 184 11.20 9.23 -10.30
CA VAL A 184 10.95 10.45 -9.50
C VAL A 184 9.81 10.23 -8.51
N GLU A 185 8.69 9.67 -8.95
CA GLU A 185 7.54 9.39 -8.09
C GLU A 185 7.90 8.34 -7.02
N THR A 186 8.54 7.24 -7.42
CA THR A 186 8.99 6.18 -6.50
C THR A 186 9.92 6.71 -5.42
N ARG A 187 10.87 7.59 -5.79
CA ARG A 187 11.79 8.20 -4.80
C ARG A 187 11.07 9.16 -3.85
N ALA A 188 10.01 9.82 -4.29
CA ALA A 188 9.27 10.75 -3.43
C ALA A 188 8.17 10.07 -2.60
N ASP A 189 7.83 8.81 -2.92
CA ASP A 189 6.79 8.05 -2.26
C ASP A 189 7.09 7.86 -0.75
N PRO A 190 6.17 8.29 0.15
CA PRO A 190 6.37 8.15 1.59
C PRO A 190 6.51 6.70 2.07
N GLU A 191 5.79 5.76 1.45
CA GLU A 191 5.89 4.33 1.79
C GLU A 191 7.25 3.78 1.42
N VAL A 192 7.74 4.12 0.22
CA VAL A 192 9.09 3.72 -0.23
C VAL A 192 10.17 4.32 0.67
N GLN A 193 10.09 5.62 0.97
CA GLN A 193 11.03 6.30 1.86
C GLN A 193 11.07 5.67 3.25
N LYS A 194 9.91 5.31 3.80
CA LYS A 194 9.85 4.64 5.10
C LYS A 194 10.36 3.21 5.02
N ALA A 195 10.03 2.47 3.97
CA ALA A 195 10.51 1.11 3.76
C ALA A 195 12.05 1.05 3.68
N LEU A 196 12.68 2.03 3.02
CA LEU A 196 14.14 2.14 2.95
C LEU A 196 14.81 2.20 4.33
N GLN A 197 14.16 2.85 5.31
CA GLN A 197 14.68 2.94 6.68
C GLN A 197 14.66 1.60 7.43
N LEU A 198 13.86 0.63 6.98
CA LEU A 198 13.66 -0.66 7.65
C LEU A 198 14.63 -1.75 7.16
N PHE A 199 15.41 -1.51 6.10
CA PHE A 199 16.36 -2.48 5.55
C PHE A 199 17.44 -2.95 6.56
N PRO A 200 18.00 -2.08 7.43
CA PRO A 200 18.91 -2.53 8.47
C PRO A 200 18.27 -3.53 9.45
N GLU A 201 17.00 -3.32 9.83
CA GLU A 201 16.24 -4.21 10.72
C GLU A 201 15.90 -5.55 10.02
N LEU A 202 15.58 -5.50 8.73
CA LEU A 202 15.34 -6.67 7.90
C LEU A 202 16.55 -7.62 7.86
N ALA A 203 17.77 -7.08 7.76
CA ALA A 203 18.98 -7.88 7.75
C ALA A 203 19.14 -8.70 9.04
N GLN A 204 18.78 -8.12 10.19
CA GLN A 204 18.81 -8.80 11.49
C GLN A 204 17.75 -9.91 11.57
N LEU A 205 16.53 -9.66 11.07
CA LEU A 205 15.46 -10.66 11.06
C LEU A 205 15.80 -11.88 10.20
N ILE A 206 16.41 -11.66 9.02
CA ILE A 206 16.85 -12.74 8.15
C ILE A 206 17.92 -13.59 8.85
N HIS A 207 18.87 -12.96 9.53
CA HIS A 207 19.93 -13.66 10.26
C HIS A 207 19.36 -14.55 11.37
N GLN A 208 18.48 -14.01 12.21
CA GLN A 208 17.82 -14.78 13.29
C GLN A 208 16.96 -15.93 12.77
N ALA A 209 16.29 -15.74 11.61
CA ALA A 209 15.50 -16.79 10.98
C ALA A 209 16.36 -17.92 10.39
N GLN A 210 17.58 -17.62 9.94
CA GLN A 210 18.56 -18.60 9.49
C GLN A 210 19.15 -19.40 10.66
N GLU A 211 19.49 -18.74 11.77
CA GLU A 211 19.98 -19.40 12.98
C GLU A 211 18.95 -20.38 13.57
N LYS A 212 17.67 -19.98 13.64
CA LYS A 212 16.57 -20.86 14.08
C LYS A 212 16.30 -22.04 13.15
N ARG A 213 16.74 -21.99 11.90
CA ARG A 213 16.59 -23.06 10.90
C ARG A 213 17.78 -24.03 10.87
N ALA A 214 18.89 -23.71 11.53
CA ALA A 214 19.99 -24.65 11.67
C ALA A 214 19.55 -25.81 12.58
N PRO A 215 19.54 -27.07 12.11
CA PRO A 215 18.93 -28.17 12.86
C PRO A 215 19.80 -28.56 14.07
N GLU A 216 19.17 -28.60 15.26
CA GLU A 216 19.63 -29.42 16.40
C GLU A 216 19.56 -30.95 16.12
N HIS A 217 19.29 -31.38 14.88
CA HIS A 217 19.14 -32.78 14.49
C HIS A 217 20.43 -33.52 14.08
N TYR A 218 21.61 -33.08 14.54
CA TYR A 218 22.86 -33.86 14.38
C TYR A 218 23.56 -34.19 15.71
N ARG A 219 22.79 -34.41 16.78
CA ARG A 219 23.29 -35.07 17.99
C ARG A 219 22.32 -36.15 18.47
N ALA A 220 22.48 -37.36 17.94
CA ALA A 220 22.35 -38.64 18.68
C ALA A 220 22.01 -39.80 17.74
N VAL A 221 22.96 -40.30 16.94
CA VAL A 221 23.10 -41.76 16.71
C VAL A 221 24.57 -42.01 16.39
N GLY A 222 25.35 -42.36 17.41
CA GLY A 222 26.78 -42.58 17.21
C GLY A 222 27.49 -42.98 18.49
N ARG A 223 26.94 -43.92 19.26
CA ARG A 223 27.68 -44.72 20.23
C ARG A 223 26.94 -46.02 20.49
N GLU A 224 27.74 -47.07 20.67
CA GLU A 224 27.42 -48.46 21.04
C GLU A 224 26.97 -49.40 19.92
N LYS A 225 27.95 -50.05 19.31
CA LYS A 225 28.14 -51.51 19.39
C LYS A 225 29.56 -51.87 18.88
N GLN A 226 30.45 -52.16 19.84
CA GLN A 226 31.61 -53.05 19.67
C GLN A 226 31.46 -54.15 20.71
#